data_AF-A0A7L3AM32-F1
#
_entry.id   AF-A0A7L3AM32-F1
#
_cell.length_a   1.000
_cell.length_b   1.000
_cell.length_c   1.000
_cell.angle_alpha   90.00
_cell.angle_beta   90.00
_cell.angle_gamma   90.00
#
_symmetry.space_group_name_H-M   'P 1'
#
loop_
_entity.id
_entity.type
_entity.pdbx_description
1 polymer ?
#
loop_
_entity_poly.entity_id
_entity_poly.type
_entity_poly.pdbx_seq_one_letter_code
_entity_poly.pdbx_strand_id
1 'polypeptide(L)'
;VTFFPAALTLPAGSSATFFCNISMERDSRSEYSLNWYKETNHSQAQKIAEISRNNPPTKTEKYVLTNHTPAFKIEILNLHQNDSGSYYCGLITFFEPDKVMESNRSHLVVTEAPEKVNATDEPEMEEGNPLDYIKAVLLGILLLAGAVLLLIFGYLIITYRRGGAPGWTMNRPDGVSLQKEEKPPEVPVPTVDYGVLEFQWEQHTQVPPETRPVDQTEYATIVFPEEKPITPERGKKHPDERTRHPRSQ
;
A
#
# COMPACT_ATOMS: atom_id res chain seq x y z
N VAL A 1 -11.73 -16.85 1.07
CA VAL A 1 -10.75 -15.93 0.43
C VAL A 1 -10.51 -16.44 -0.97
N THR A 2 -10.46 -15.57 -1.98
CA THR A 2 -10.24 -15.97 -3.37
C THR A 2 -9.13 -15.13 -4.00
N PHE A 3 -8.31 -15.74 -4.85
CA PHE A 3 -7.18 -15.08 -5.50
C PHE A 3 -7.30 -15.19 -7.02
N PHE A 4 -7.22 -14.05 -7.71
CA PHE A 4 -7.49 -13.98 -9.15
C PHE A 4 -6.54 -13.00 -9.87
N PRO A 5 -6.34 -13.17 -11.19
CA PRO A 5 -6.79 -14.30 -12.02
C PRO A 5 -6.11 -15.62 -11.66
N ALA A 6 -6.61 -16.76 -12.14
CA ALA A 6 -6.06 -18.09 -11.82
C ALA A 6 -4.70 -18.39 -12.49
N ALA A 7 -4.40 -17.73 -13.60
CA ALA A 7 -3.10 -17.81 -14.25
C ALA A 7 -2.80 -16.52 -15.01
N LEU A 8 -1.52 -16.19 -15.12
CA LEU A 8 -0.98 -15.10 -15.94
C LEU A 8 0.25 -15.60 -16.70
N THR A 9 0.36 -15.19 -17.96
CA THR A 9 1.58 -15.36 -18.76
C THR A 9 1.99 -13.99 -19.28
N LEU A 10 3.14 -13.49 -18.83
CA LEU A 10 3.57 -12.12 -19.07
C LEU A 10 5.06 -12.09 -19.40
N PRO A 11 5.53 -11.16 -20.26
CA PRO A 11 6.95 -11.05 -20.60
C PRO A 11 7.76 -10.44 -19.45
N ALA A 12 9.06 -10.76 -19.41
CA ALA A 12 10.00 -10.11 -18.51
C ALA A 12 10.01 -8.58 -18.69
N GLY A 13 10.20 -7.85 -17.60
CA GLY A 13 10.15 -6.38 -17.55
C GLY A 13 8.74 -5.79 -17.38
N SER A 14 7.68 -6.56 -17.59
CA SER A 14 6.29 -6.12 -17.36
C SER A 14 5.89 -6.16 -15.87
N SER A 15 4.62 -5.87 -15.56
CA SER A 15 4.05 -5.99 -14.21
C SER A 15 2.93 -7.02 -14.16
N ALA A 16 2.91 -7.88 -13.15
CA ALA A 16 1.79 -8.79 -12.88
C ALA A 16 0.86 -8.22 -11.81
N THR A 17 -0.45 -8.27 -12.04
CA THR A 17 -1.44 -7.85 -11.04
C THR A 17 -2.29 -9.02 -10.59
N PHE A 18 -2.39 -9.21 -9.28
CA PHE A 18 -3.33 -10.13 -8.66
C PHE A 18 -4.22 -9.43 -7.66
N PHE A 19 -5.36 -10.05 -7.39
CA PHE A 19 -6.35 -9.56 -6.46
C PHE A 19 -6.72 -10.66 -5.48
N CYS A 20 -6.75 -10.30 -4.20
CA CYS A 20 -7.24 -11.13 -3.12
C CYS A 20 -8.56 -10.56 -2.61
N ASN A 21 -9.65 -11.32 -2.79
CA ASN A 21 -10.97 -10.92 -2.34
C ASN A 21 -11.35 -11.68 -1.05
N ILE A 22 -11.81 -10.94 -0.05
CA ILE A 22 -12.24 -11.49 1.24
C ILE A 22 -13.75 -11.37 1.38
N SER A 23 -14.40 -12.42 1.87
CA SER A 23 -15.86 -12.48 2.02
C SER A 23 -16.32 -12.19 3.45
N MET A 24 -15.49 -11.53 4.27
CA MET A 24 -15.83 -11.30 5.68
C MET A 24 -16.84 -10.17 5.87
N GLU A 25 -17.82 -10.40 6.74
CA GLU A 25 -18.67 -9.35 7.27
C GLU A 25 -17.80 -8.34 8.02
N ARG A 26 -18.04 -7.07 7.72
CA ARG A 26 -17.19 -5.95 8.16
C ARG A 26 -17.49 -5.62 9.61
N ASP A 27 -17.14 -6.51 10.53
CA ASP A 27 -17.02 -6.12 11.91
C ASP A 27 -15.77 -5.25 12.05
N SER A 28 -16.01 -3.95 12.22
CA SER A 28 -14.97 -2.93 12.40
C SER A 28 -14.05 -3.23 13.59
N ARG A 29 -14.47 -4.13 14.48
CA ARG A 29 -13.67 -4.67 15.58
C ARG A 29 -12.63 -5.69 15.14
N SER A 30 -12.88 -6.46 14.08
CA SER A 30 -12.03 -7.60 13.74
C SER A 30 -10.65 -7.17 13.22
N GLU A 31 -9.62 -7.53 13.97
CA GLU A 31 -8.22 -7.46 13.58
C GLU A 31 -7.94 -8.63 12.63
N TYR A 32 -7.39 -8.29 11.47
CA TYR A 32 -6.96 -9.26 10.48
C TYR A 32 -5.61 -8.88 9.90
N SER A 33 -4.89 -9.89 9.43
CA SER A 33 -3.70 -9.76 8.60
C SER A 33 -3.94 -10.51 7.29
N LEU A 34 -3.75 -9.81 6.18
CA LEU A 34 -3.78 -10.38 4.85
C LEU A 34 -2.34 -10.51 4.34
N ASN A 35 -1.92 -11.73 4.09
CA ASN A 35 -0.56 -12.06 3.67
C ASN A 35 -0.56 -12.63 2.26
N TRP A 36 0.47 -12.30 1.50
CA TRP A 36 0.71 -12.87 0.18
C TRP A 36 1.91 -13.79 0.23
N TYR A 37 1.81 -14.89 -0.48
CA TYR A 37 2.82 -15.93 -0.51
C TYR A 37 3.16 -16.29 -1.95
N LYS A 38 4.43 -16.63 -2.14
CA LYS A 38 4.96 -17.22 -3.36
C LYS A 38 5.52 -18.60 -3.03
N GLU A 39 5.11 -19.59 -3.78
CA GLU A 39 5.60 -20.95 -3.75
C GLU A 39 6.37 -21.23 -5.04
N THR A 40 7.63 -21.65 -4.91
CA THR A 40 8.42 -22.16 -6.03
C THR A 40 8.51 -23.68 -5.92
N ASN A 41 8.72 -24.37 -7.04
CA ASN A 41 8.71 -25.84 -7.06
C ASN A 41 9.66 -26.41 -6.00
N HIS A 42 9.12 -27.19 -5.07
CA HIS A 42 9.81 -27.88 -3.96
C HIS A 42 10.34 -27.00 -2.81
N SER A 43 9.97 -25.72 -2.74
CA SER A 43 10.32 -24.86 -1.60
C SER A 43 9.13 -24.56 -0.71
N GLN A 44 9.40 -24.19 0.54
CA GLN A 44 8.36 -23.68 1.44
C GLN A 44 7.84 -22.33 0.93
N ALA A 45 6.53 -22.10 1.03
CA ALA A 45 5.92 -20.85 0.64
C ALA A 45 6.54 -19.65 1.39
N GLN A 46 7.04 -18.68 0.63
CA GLN A 46 7.65 -17.47 1.16
C GLN A 46 6.62 -16.35 1.22
N LYS A 47 6.48 -15.71 2.39
CA LYS A 47 5.68 -14.49 2.52
C LYS A 47 6.38 -13.34 1.78
N ILE A 48 5.66 -12.72 0.84
CA ILE A 48 6.20 -11.64 -0.01
C ILE A 48 5.63 -10.26 0.35
N ALA A 49 4.45 -10.22 0.96
CA ALA A 49 3.80 -8.96 1.33
C ALA A 49 2.75 -9.17 2.44
N GLU A 50 2.40 -8.08 3.13
CA GLU A 50 1.36 -8.03 4.17
C GLU A 50 0.58 -6.72 4.10
N ILE A 51 -0.72 -6.81 4.38
CA ILE A 51 -1.58 -5.70 4.76
C ILE A 51 -2.25 -6.08 6.08
N SER A 52 -2.11 -5.23 7.09
CA SER A 52 -2.86 -5.35 8.34
C SER A 52 -3.47 -4.00 8.68
N ARG A 53 -4.40 -3.97 9.64
CA ARG A 53 -5.01 -2.70 10.07
C ARG A 53 -3.98 -1.68 10.56
N ASN A 54 -2.96 -2.17 11.27
CA ASN A 54 -1.96 -1.34 11.94
C ASN A 54 -0.74 -1.06 11.05
N ASN A 55 -0.54 -1.83 9.99
CA ASN A 55 0.56 -1.67 9.05
C ASN A 55 0.02 -1.20 7.68
N PRO A 56 0.34 0.03 7.24
CA PRO A 56 -0.06 0.49 5.93
C PRO A 56 0.50 -0.43 4.83
N PRO A 57 -0.12 -0.43 3.64
CA PRO A 57 0.31 -1.28 2.52
C PRO A 57 1.82 -1.13 2.28
N THR A 58 2.55 -2.23 2.34
CA THR A 58 3.99 -2.19 2.07
C THR A 58 4.19 -1.88 0.59
N LYS A 59 4.92 -0.79 0.31
CA LYS A 59 5.43 -0.48 -1.03
C LYS A 59 6.92 -0.76 -1.04
N THR A 60 7.31 -1.83 -1.72
CA THR A 60 8.73 -2.11 -2.01
C THR A 60 9.02 -1.77 -3.46
N GLU A 61 10.29 -1.84 -3.86
CA GLU A 61 10.66 -1.73 -5.28
C GLU A 61 10.03 -2.85 -6.13
N LYS A 62 9.74 -4.00 -5.51
CA LYS A 62 9.20 -5.18 -6.20
C LYS A 62 7.68 -5.30 -6.14
N TYR A 63 7.07 -4.90 -5.03
CA TYR A 63 5.65 -5.12 -4.75
C TYR A 63 4.94 -3.83 -4.41
N VAL A 64 3.83 -3.58 -5.09
CA VAL A 64 2.90 -2.48 -4.78
C VAL A 64 1.59 -3.06 -4.29
N LEU A 65 1.23 -2.70 -3.06
CA LEU A 65 -0.01 -3.12 -2.44
C LEU A 65 -1.05 -1.99 -2.47
N THR A 66 -2.29 -2.31 -2.84
CA THR A 66 -3.40 -1.35 -2.80
C THR A 66 -4.60 -1.96 -2.09
N ASN A 67 -5.13 -1.22 -1.12
CA ASN A 67 -6.30 -1.63 -0.36
C ASN A 67 -7.56 -1.00 -0.97
N HIS A 68 -8.36 -1.82 -1.64
CA HIS A 68 -9.70 -1.48 -2.11
C HIS A 68 -10.71 -2.50 -1.58
N THR A 69 -10.98 -2.47 -0.28
CA THR A 69 -11.89 -3.43 0.37
C THR A 69 -13.20 -3.63 -0.43
N PRO A 70 -13.61 -4.88 -0.74
CA PRO A 70 -13.09 -6.17 -0.26
C PRO A 70 -11.95 -6.78 -1.12
N ALA A 71 -11.54 -6.12 -2.20
CA ALA A 71 -10.53 -6.58 -3.14
C ALA A 71 -9.16 -5.90 -2.87
N PHE A 72 -8.22 -6.66 -2.33
CA PHE A 72 -6.86 -6.21 -2.09
C PHE A 72 -6.01 -6.53 -3.31
N LYS A 73 -5.36 -5.51 -3.88
CA LYS A 73 -4.52 -5.64 -5.07
C LYS A 73 -3.06 -5.77 -4.66
N ILE A 74 -2.36 -6.71 -5.29
CA ILE A 74 -0.89 -6.78 -5.31
C ILE A 74 -0.42 -6.65 -6.76
N GLU A 75 0.59 -5.82 -6.97
CA GLU A 75 1.28 -5.68 -8.25
C GLU A 75 2.75 -6.03 -8.08
N ILE A 76 3.23 -6.98 -8.89
CA ILE A 76 4.63 -7.41 -8.94
C ILE A 76 5.27 -6.67 -10.10
N LEU A 77 6.17 -5.74 -9.79
CA LEU A 77 6.84 -4.88 -10.77
C LEU A 77 8.04 -5.58 -11.40
N ASN A 78 8.40 -5.15 -12.61
CA ASN A 78 9.61 -5.55 -13.33
C ASN A 78 9.87 -7.07 -13.26
N LEU A 79 8.99 -7.83 -13.90
CA LEU A 79 9.00 -9.29 -13.84
C LEU A 79 10.30 -9.88 -14.36
N HIS A 80 10.86 -10.82 -13.61
CA HIS A 80 12.00 -11.65 -14.01
C HIS A 80 11.54 -13.11 -14.12
N GLN A 81 12.31 -13.93 -14.83
CA GLN A 81 11.92 -15.33 -15.03
C GLN A 81 11.77 -16.12 -13.72
N ASN A 82 12.60 -15.79 -12.72
CA ASN A 82 12.52 -16.35 -11.37
C ASN A 82 11.25 -15.93 -10.61
N ASP A 83 10.49 -14.93 -11.09
CA ASP A 83 9.18 -14.61 -10.52
C ASP A 83 8.09 -15.59 -10.94
N SER A 84 8.38 -16.49 -11.87
CA SER A 84 7.44 -17.58 -12.17
C SER A 84 7.22 -18.44 -10.92
N GLY A 85 5.97 -18.87 -10.71
CA GLY A 85 5.61 -19.65 -9.54
C GLY A 85 4.12 -19.62 -9.22
N SER A 86 3.77 -20.23 -8.10
CA SER A 86 2.42 -20.27 -7.56
C SER A 86 2.25 -19.18 -6.51
N TYR A 87 1.20 -18.38 -6.64
CA TYR A 87 0.91 -17.26 -5.75
C TYR A 87 -0.45 -17.46 -5.08
N TYR A 88 -0.55 -17.10 -3.80
CA TYR A 88 -1.81 -17.14 -3.06
C TYR A 88 -1.83 -16.10 -1.95
N CYS A 89 -3.01 -15.83 -1.39
CA CYS A 89 -3.16 -15.00 -0.21
C CYS A 89 -3.75 -15.81 0.96
N GLY A 90 -3.33 -15.47 2.18
CA GLY A 90 -3.82 -16.03 3.43
C GLY A 90 -4.40 -14.93 4.31
N LEU A 91 -5.62 -15.12 4.79
CA LEU A 91 -6.27 -14.23 5.76
C LEU A 91 -6.17 -14.86 7.15
N ILE A 92 -5.62 -14.10 8.09
CA ILE A 92 -5.53 -14.46 9.50
C ILE A 92 -6.48 -13.55 10.26
N THR A 93 -7.38 -14.11 11.06
CA THR A 93 -8.27 -13.34 11.96
C THR A 93 -8.01 -13.66 13.41
N PHE A 94 -7.92 -12.63 14.25
CA PHE A 94 -7.53 -12.78 15.66
C PHE A 94 -8.71 -12.87 16.64
N PHE A 95 -9.96 -12.75 16.16
CA PHE A 95 -11.17 -12.70 17.00
C PHE A 95 -11.79 -14.07 17.28
N GLU A 96 -11.55 -15.03 16.39
CA GLU A 96 -11.87 -16.45 16.57
C GLU A 96 -10.51 -17.18 16.66
N PRO A 97 -10.39 -18.27 17.44
CA PRO A 97 -9.11 -18.96 17.62
C PRO A 97 -8.48 -19.34 16.27
N ASP A 98 -7.43 -18.60 15.90
CA ASP A 98 -6.46 -18.80 14.82
C ASP A 98 -6.99 -19.42 13.52
N LYS A 99 -8.11 -18.91 13.00
CA LYS A 99 -8.61 -19.35 11.70
C LYS A 99 -7.77 -18.71 10.59
N VAL A 100 -6.85 -19.49 10.03
CA VAL A 100 -6.13 -19.15 8.81
C VAL A 100 -6.97 -19.60 7.61
N MET A 101 -7.33 -18.67 6.73
CA MET A 101 -8.04 -18.97 5.50
C MET A 101 -7.16 -18.68 4.29
N GLU A 102 -6.73 -19.73 3.60
CA GLU A 102 -5.99 -19.61 2.33
C GLU A 102 -6.94 -19.47 1.14
N SER A 103 -6.46 -18.78 0.10
CA SER A 103 -7.11 -18.75 -1.21
C SER A 103 -6.73 -19.95 -2.08
N ASN A 104 -7.34 -20.04 -3.25
CA ASN A 104 -6.78 -20.80 -4.36
C ASN A 104 -5.40 -20.23 -4.77
N ARG A 105 -4.61 -21.06 -5.47
CA ARG A 105 -3.34 -20.66 -6.07
C ARG A 105 -3.57 -20.06 -7.44
N SER A 106 -2.72 -19.12 -7.83
CA SER A 106 -2.61 -18.58 -9.18
C SER A 106 -1.22 -18.82 -9.73
N HIS A 107 -1.11 -19.18 -11.00
CA HIS A 107 0.16 -19.47 -11.63
C HIS A 107 0.65 -18.27 -12.45
N LEU A 108 1.84 -17.75 -12.12
CA LEU A 108 2.54 -16.78 -12.94
C LEU A 108 3.61 -17.49 -13.77
N VAL A 109 3.57 -17.28 -15.08
CA VAL A 109 4.62 -17.70 -16.00
C VAL A 109 5.23 -16.45 -16.62
N VAL A 110 6.52 -16.24 -16.40
CA VAL A 110 7.26 -15.12 -17.00
C VAL A 110 8.00 -15.61 -18.23
N THR A 111 7.61 -15.11 -19.40
CA THR A 111 8.27 -15.40 -20.67
C THR A 111 9.43 -14.45 -20.91
N GLU A 112 10.29 -14.77 -21.87
CA GLU A 112 11.34 -13.83 -22.31
C GLU A 112 10.70 -12.51 -22.80
N ALA A 113 11.44 -11.42 -22.64
CA ALA A 113 11.02 -10.15 -23.20
C ALA A 113 10.99 -10.30 -24.73
N PRO A 114 9.93 -9.82 -25.42
CA PRO A 114 9.94 -9.82 -26.87
C PRO A 114 11.18 -9.08 -27.35
N GLU A 115 11.96 -9.69 -28.24
CA GLU A 115 13.04 -8.99 -28.91
C GLU A 115 12.45 -7.73 -29.52
N LYS A 116 13.07 -6.59 -29.25
CA LYS A 116 12.77 -5.35 -29.95
C LYS A 116 13.17 -5.61 -31.40
N VAL A 117 12.24 -6.12 -32.20
CA VAL A 117 12.44 -6.29 -33.64
C VAL A 117 12.82 -4.91 -34.13
N ASN A 118 14.09 -4.73 -34.51
CA ASN A 118 14.51 -3.54 -35.21
C ASN A 118 13.66 -3.50 -36.47
N ALA A 119 12.69 -2.59 -36.50
CA ALA A 119 11.80 -2.38 -37.61
C ALA A 119 12.64 -1.98 -38.84
N THR A 120 12.99 -2.98 -39.64
CA THR A 120 13.33 -2.80 -41.04
C THR A 120 12.13 -3.37 -41.80
N ASP A 121 11.45 -2.49 -42.54
CA ASP A 121 10.33 -2.73 -43.46
C ASP A 121 8.89 -2.79 -42.87
N GLU A 122 8.38 -1.65 -42.38
CA GLU A 122 6.99 -1.18 -42.64
C GLU A 122 6.92 0.35 -42.45
N PRO A 123 5.96 1.07 -43.08
CA PRO A 123 6.12 2.48 -43.40
C PRO A 123 6.13 3.36 -42.14
N GLU A 124 7.14 4.21 -42.10
CA GLU A 124 7.37 5.31 -41.17
C GLU A 124 6.06 6.05 -40.81
N MET A 125 5.47 5.73 -39.66
CA MET A 125 4.68 6.71 -38.92
C MET A 125 5.69 7.49 -38.09
N GLU A 126 5.91 8.75 -38.46
CA GLU A 126 6.72 9.71 -37.71
C GLU A 126 6.35 9.64 -36.22
N GLU A 127 7.25 9.06 -35.43
CA GLU A 127 7.25 9.21 -33.98
C GLU A 127 7.77 10.63 -33.69
N GLY A 128 6.86 11.59 -33.80
CA GLY A 128 7.14 12.99 -33.51
C GLY A 128 7.76 13.13 -32.13
N ASN A 129 8.97 13.70 -32.08
CA ASN A 129 9.78 13.78 -30.88
C ASN A 129 8.92 14.29 -29.69
N PRO A 130 8.80 13.53 -28.57
CA PRO A 130 7.98 13.96 -27.44
C PRO A 130 8.46 15.30 -26.85
N LEU A 131 9.73 15.62 -27.05
CA LEU A 131 10.33 16.90 -26.68
C LEU A 131 9.78 18.08 -27.50
N ASP A 132 9.49 17.89 -28.78
CA ASP A 132 8.95 18.95 -29.65
C ASP A 132 7.47 19.18 -29.41
N TYR A 133 6.71 18.14 -29.09
CA TYR A 133 5.34 18.27 -28.61
C TYR A 133 5.27 19.10 -27.31
N ILE A 134 6.14 18.79 -26.33
CA ILE A 134 6.20 19.53 -25.06
C ILE A 134 6.56 21.01 -25.31
N LYS A 135 7.53 21.29 -26.18
CA LYS A 135 7.91 22.67 -26.56
C LYS A 135 6.76 23.41 -27.24
N ALA A 136 6.05 22.77 -28.16
CA ALA A 136 4.91 23.35 -28.87
C ALA A 136 3.78 23.70 -27.89
N VAL A 137 3.47 22.80 -26.95
CA VAL A 137 2.49 23.05 -25.88
C VAL A 137 2.93 24.22 -24.99
N LEU A 138 4.20 24.28 -24.61
CA LEU A 138 4.72 25.36 -23.76
C LEU A 138 4.62 26.73 -24.44
N LEU A 139 5.00 26.81 -25.71
CA LEU A 139 4.89 28.02 -26.52
C LEU A 139 3.43 28.43 -26.72
N GLY A 140 2.54 27.46 -26.94
CA GLY A 140 1.10 27.69 -27.03
C GLY A 140 0.53 28.29 -25.74
N ILE A 141 0.90 27.75 -24.58
CA ILE A 141 0.47 28.28 -23.28
C ILE A 141 1.02 29.70 -23.05
N LEU A 142 2.29 29.95 -23.39
CA LEU A 142 2.89 31.28 -23.25
C LEU A 142 2.17 32.34 -24.09
N LEU A 143 1.86 32.02 -25.35
CA LEU A 143 1.14 32.91 -26.25
C LEU A 143 -0.28 33.18 -25.76
N LEU A 144 -0.97 32.15 -25.28
CA LEU A 144 -2.34 32.27 -24.78
C LEU A 144 -2.40 33.09 -23.49
N ALA A 145 -1.48 32.87 -22.56
CA ALA A 145 -1.32 33.70 -21.36
C ALA A 145 -1.01 35.16 -21.70
N GLY A 146 -0.10 35.40 -22.66
CA GLY A 146 0.22 36.75 -23.14
C GLY A 146 -0.98 37.46 -23.75
N ALA A 147 -1.76 36.78 -24.59
CA ALA A 147 -2.99 37.34 -25.17
C ALA A 147 -4.02 37.72 -24.10
N VAL A 148 -4.21 36.87 -23.09
CA VAL A 148 -5.11 37.16 -21.96
C VAL A 148 -4.64 38.39 -21.19
N LEU A 149 -3.34 38.51 -20.89
CA LEU A 149 -2.77 39.69 -20.22
C LEU A 149 -2.97 40.97 -21.03
N LEU A 150 -2.80 40.92 -22.36
CA LEU A 150 -3.05 42.07 -23.24
C LEU A 150 -4.52 42.47 -23.26
N LEU A 151 -5.46 41.52 -23.23
CA LEU A 151 -6.89 41.80 -23.14
C LEU A 151 -7.25 42.46 -21.80
N ILE A 152 -6.69 41.97 -20.68
CA ILE A 152 -6.90 42.55 -19.36
C ILE A 152 -6.35 43.98 -19.33
N PHE A 153 -5.12 44.18 -19.81
CA PHE A 153 -4.51 45.51 -19.83
C PHE A 153 -5.27 46.46 -20.76
N GLY A 154 -5.69 45.99 -21.94
CA GLY A 154 -6.53 46.76 -22.86
C GLY A 154 -7.88 47.14 -22.25
N TYR A 155 -8.53 46.20 -21.56
CA TYR A 155 -9.78 46.45 -20.83
C TYR A 155 -9.58 47.50 -19.74
N LEU A 156 -8.52 47.36 -18.92
CA LEU A 156 -8.18 48.36 -17.90
C LEU A 156 -7.95 49.73 -18.54
N ILE A 157 -7.13 49.84 -19.59
CA ILE A 157 -6.90 51.09 -20.31
C ILE A 157 -8.22 51.70 -20.79
N ILE A 158 -9.13 50.92 -21.38
CA ILE A 158 -10.45 51.39 -21.83
C ILE A 158 -11.28 51.91 -20.65
N THR A 159 -11.35 51.16 -19.55
CA THR A 159 -12.11 51.58 -18.36
C THR A 159 -11.51 52.82 -17.69
N TYR A 160 -10.19 52.93 -17.60
CA TYR A 160 -9.51 54.12 -17.06
C TYR A 160 -9.63 55.34 -17.99
N ARG A 161 -9.61 55.15 -19.32
CA ARG A 161 -9.83 56.25 -20.28
C ARG A 161 -11.30 56.66 -20.38
N ARG A 162 -12.24 55.73 -20.13
CA ARG A 162 -13.69 55.99 -20.13
C ARG A 162 -14.22 56.47 -18.76
N GLY A 163 -13.43 56.32 -17.70
CA GLY A 163 -13.64 56.92 -16.37
C GLY A 163 -13.22 58.39 -16.26
N GLY A 164 -12.67 58.98 -17.33
CA GLY A 164 -12.32 60.40 -17.43
C GLY A 164 -13.47 61.27 -17.97
N ALA A 165 -14.54 61.43 -17.17
CA ALA A 165 -15.63 62.43 -17.28
C ALA A 165 -16.70 62.22 -18.39
N PRO A 166 -18.01 62.47 -18.15
CA PRO A 166 -18.49 63.76 -17.62
C PRO A 166 -19.64 63.71 -16.58
N GLY A 167 -19.81 64.85 -15.90
CA GLY A 167 -21.15 65.43 -15.79
C GLY A 167 -21.78 65.40 -14.41
N TRP A 168 -21.65 66.53 -13.71
CA TRP A 168 -22.56 66.98 -12.68
C TRP A 168 -24.02 66.98 -13.17
N THR A 169 -24.92 66.35 -12.41
CA THR A 169 -26.26 66.92 -12.18
C THR A 169 -26.59 66.79 -10.71
N MET A 170 -26.34 67.89 -10.01
CA MET A 170 -26.95 68.25 -8.75
C MET A 170 -28.48 68.15 -8.90
N ASN A 171 -29.13 67.40 -8.01
CA ASN A 171 -30.50 67.66 -7.58
C ASN A 171 -30.70 67.01 -6.20
N ARG A 172 -30.57 67.83 -5.16
CA ARG A 172 -31.23 67.64 -3.87
C ARG A 172 -31.93 68.95 -3.54
N PRO A 173 -33.22 68.91 -3.20
CA PRO A 173 -33.69 69.28 -1.85
C PRO A 173 -34.72 68.22 -1.36
N ASP A 174 -35.01 67.89 -0.11
CA ASP A 174 -34.74 68.28 1.28
C ASP A 174 -35.06 66.99 2.09
N GLY A 175 -34.67 66.73 3.33
CA GLY A 175 -34.21 67.56 4.43
C GLY A 175 -33.78 66.67 5.61
N VAL A 176 -32.99 67.30 6.50
CA VAL A 176 -32.93 67.13 7.97
C VAL A 176 -33.12 65.71 8.53
N SER A 177 -32.14 65.05 9.15
CA SER A 177 -31.56 65.44 10.44
C SER A 177 -30.38 64.52 10.78
N LEU A 178 -29.33 65.13 11.30
CA LEU A 178 -28.16 64.51 11.92
C LEU A 178 -28.57 63.70 13.15
N GLN A 179 -28.44 62.36 13.12
CA GLN A 179 -28.25 61.57 14.34
C GLN A 179 -27.32 60.37 14.09
N LYS A 180 -26.14 60.47 14.70
CA LYS A 180 -25.43 59.45 15.47
C LYS A 180 -25.24 58.08 14.82
N GLU A 181 -23.98 57.80 14.47
CA GLU A 181 -23.43 56.47 14.27
C GLU A 181 -23.66 55.64 15.55
N GLU A 182 -24.66 54.75 15.50
CA GLU A 182 -24.89 53.73 16.52
C GLU A 182 -24.19 52.45 16.07
N LYS A 183 -23.16 52.07 16.84
CA LYS A 183 -22.41 50.82 16.70
C LYS A 183 -23.39 49.62 16.69
N PRO A 184 -23.22 48.62 15.82
CA PRO A 184 -24.11 47.46 15.80
C PRO A 184 -24.06 46.71 17.16
N PRO A 185 -25.18 46.14 17.63
CA PRO A 185 -25.23 45.41 18.90
C PRO A 185 -24.26 44.22 18.87
N GLU A 186 -23.32 44.18 19.81
CA GLU A 186 -22.52 42.99 20.09
C GLU A 186 -23.45 41.90 20.61
N VAL A 187 -23.76 40.94 19.73
CA VAL A 187 -24.47 39.72 20.09
C VAL A 187 -23.51 38.90 20.96
N PRO A 188 -23.89 38.48 22.19
CA PRO A 188 -23.04 37.61 22.98
C PRO A 188 -22.98 36.24 22.30
N VAL A 189 -21.80 35.89 21.78
CA VAL A 189 -21.51 34.54 21.32
C VAL A 189 -21.44 33.65 22.57
N PRO A 190 -22.18 32.54 22.64
CA PRO A 190 -22.07 31.63 23.76
C PRO A 190 -20.68 30.98 23.73
N THR A 191 -19.78 31.47 24.58
CA THR A 191 -18.51 30.80 24.87
C THR A 191 -18.81 29.56 25.69
N VAL A 192 -18.53 28.40 25.10
CA VAL A 192 -18.59 27.12 25.81
C VAL A 192 -17.41 27.06 26.77
N ASP A 193 -17.72 26.91 28.05
CA ASP A 193 -16.74 26.72 29.11
C ASP A 193 -16.31 25.25 29.14
N TYR A 194 -15.08 24.96 28.74
CA TYR A 194 -14.53 23.61 28.77
C TYR A 194 -13.99 23.36 30.18
N GLY A 195 -14.70 22.55 30.96
CA GLY A 195 -14.18 22.03 32.23
C GLY A 195 -12.97 21.12 31.98
N VAL A 196 -11.84 21.44 32.61
CA VAL A 196 -10.65 20.57 32.64
C VAL A 196 -10.90 19.44 33.64
N LEU A 197 -10.79 18.18 33.19
CA LEU A 197 -10.72 17.04 34.12
C LEU A 197 -9.31 16.95 34.69
N GLU A 198 -9.18 17.26 35.97
CA GLU A 198 -7.99 16.93 36.75
C GLU A 198 -8.07 15.47 37.18
N PHE A 199 -7.25 14.62 36.57
CA PHE A 199 -7.10 13.25 36.99
C PHE A 199 -6.23 13.23 38.26
N GLN A 200 -6.81 12.80 39.37
CA GLN A 200 -6.06 12.51 40.59
C GLN A 200 -5.13 11.32 40.32
N TRP A 201 -3.89 11.61 39.93
CA TRP A 201 -2.83 10.64 40.05
C TRP A 201 -2.59 10.44 41.54
N GLU A 202 -3.05 9.32 42.08
CA GLU A 202 -2.80 8.94 43.47
C GLU A 202 -1.33 9.18 43.78
N GLN A 203 -1.07 10.06 44.75
CA GLN A 203 0.27 10.37 45.21
C GLN A 203 0.85 9.08 45.78
N HIS A 204 1.72 8.46 44.98
CA HIS A 204 2.58 7.40 45.45
C HIS A 204 3.32 7.94 46.67
N THR A 205 2.92 7.47 47.84
CA THR A 205 3.53 7.82 49.11
C THR A 205 5.02 7.51 49.00
N GLN A 206 5.86 8.50 49.31
CA GLN A 206 7.30 8.29 49.37
C GLN A 206 7.61 7.32 50.51
N VAL A 207 7.98 6.10 50.13
CA VAL A 207 8.64 5.14 51.03
C VAL A 207 10.16 5.31 50.81
N PRO A 208 10.99 5.30 51.87
CA PRO A 208 12.45 5.46 51.75
C PRO A 208 13.07 4.41 50.81
N PRO A 209 14.28 4.66 50.26
CA PRO A 209 14.87 3.77 49.26
C PRO A 209 15.29 2.45 49.90
N GLU A 210 14.43 1.44 49.83
CA GLU A 210 14.84 0.06 50.06
C GLU A 210 15.55 -0.49 48.81
N THR A 211 16.63 -1.21 49.11
CA THR A 211 17.58 -1.84 48.21
C THR A 211 16.93 -2.54 47.01
N ARG A 212 17.42 -2.21 45.81
CA ARG A 212 17.10 -2.90 44.56
C ARG A 212 17.20 -4.41 44.73
N PRO A 213 16.17 -5.21 44.39
CA PRO A 213 16.39 -6.58 43.98
C PRO A 213 16.98 -6.53 42.57
N VAL A 214 18.15 -7.16 42.44
CA VAL A 214 18.84 -7.44 41.18
C VAL A 214 17.85 -8.04 40.17
N ASP A 215 17.91 -7.59 38.91
CA ASP A 215 17.19 -8.15 37.76
C ASP A 215 17.18 -9.69 37.81
N GLN A 216 16.04 -10.27 38.18
CA GLN A 216 15.80 -11.69 38.04
C GLN A 216 15.27 -11.95 36.63
N THR A 217 16.14 -11.88 35.63
CA THR A 217 15.87 -12.53 34.35
C THR A 217 15.90 -14.05 34.56
N GLU A 218 14.72 -14.67 34.55
CA GLU A 218 14.56 -16.12 34.56
C GLU A 218 14.74 -16.65 33.12
N TYR A 219 15.76 -17.47 32.91
CA TYR A 219 16.01 -18.14 31.64
C TYR A 219 15.48 -19.57 31.72
N ALA A 220 14.62 -19.97 30.79
CA ALA A 220 14.24 -21.36 30.62
C ALA A 220 15.24 -22.06 29.69
N THR A 221 15.70 -23.26 30.07
CA THR A 221 16.55 -24.11 29.21
C THR A 221 15.68 -25.08 28.43
N ILE A 222 15.71 -25.01 27.10
CA ILE A 222 15.02 -25.97 26.23
C ILE A 222 15.94 -27.19 26.07
N VAL A 223 15.52 -28.34 26.61
CA VAL A 223 16.24 -29.62 26.45
C VAL A 223 15.59 -30.40 25.32
N PHE A 224 16.34 -30.63 24.24
CA PHE A 224 15.91 -31.52 23.17
C PHE A 224 16.20 -32.99 23.56
N PRO A 225 15.24 -33.91 23.39
CA PRO A 225 15.51 -35.34 23.58
C PRO A 225 16.54 -35.82 22.56
N GLU A 226 17.45 -36.70 22.98
CA GLU A 226 18.41 -37.34 22.06
C GLU A 226 17.64 -38.05 20.94
N GLU A 227 18.04 -37.78 19.70
CA GLU A 227 17.55 -38.53 18.55
C GLU A 227 17.86 -40.01 18.75
N LYS A 228 16.81 -40.84 18.74
CA LYS A 228 16.98 -42.29 18.79
C LYS A 228 17.94 -42.71 17.67
N PRO A 229 18.96 -43.52 17.95
CA PRO A 229 19.80 -44.05 16.89
C PRO A 229 18.92 -44.83 15.92
N ILE A 230 18.91 -44.36 14.67
CA ILE A 230 18.41 -45.10 13.51
C ILE A 230 19.08 -46.46 13.51
N THR A 231 18.34 -47.46 13.98
CA THR A 231 18.76 -48.85 13.92
C THR A 231 18.69 -49.23 12.44
N PRO A 232 19.79 -49.63 11.78
CA PRO A 232 19.71 -50.07 10.41
C PRO A 232 18.83 -51.32 10.37
N GLU A 233 17.80 -51.25 9.53
CA GLU A 233 16.83 -52.29 9.31
C GLU A 233 17.54 -53.62 9.03
N ARG A 234 17.38 -54.59 9.94
CA ARG A 234 18.01 -55.90 9.88
C ARG A 234 17.50 -56.62 8.63
N GLY A 235 18.44 -56.86 7.72
CA GLY A 235 18.25 -57.38 6.37
C GLY A 235 17.21 -58.49 6.21
N LYS A 236 16.40 -58.33 5.16
CA LYS A 236 15.64 -59.40 4.51
C LYS A 236 16.63 -60.43 3.95
N LYS A 237 16.68 -61.63 4.52
CA LYS A 237 17.30 -62.80 3.87
C LYS A 237 16.25 -63.55 3.07
N HIS A 238 16.47 -63.60 1.75
CA HIS A 238 15.86 -64.56 0.83
C HIS A 238 16.42 -65.98 1.12
N PRO A 239 15.64 -67.05 0.91
CA PRO A 239 16.08 -68.44 1.11
C PRO A 239 16.79 -69.03 -0.12
N ASP A 240 17.32 -70.25 0.07
CA ASP A 240 18.07 -71.14 -0.84
C ASP A 240 19.59 -70.96 -0.90
N GLU A 241 20.44 -71.99 -0.97
CA GLU A 241 20.37 -73.46 -0.88
C GLU A 241 21.85 -73.93 -0.90
N ARG A 242 22.20 -75.04 -0.23
CA ARG A 242 23.38 -75.92 -0.55
C ARG A 242 24.79 -75.30 -0.35
N THR A 243 25.86 -75.96 0.12
CA THR A 243 26.27 -77.37 0.19
C THR A 243 27.58 -77.47 1.03
N ARG A 244 27.76 -78.58 1.76
CA ARG A 244 29.01 -79.31 2.12
C ARG A 244 30.13 -78.68 2.99
N HIS A 245 30.30 -79.35 4.14
CA HIS A 245 31.52 -79.73 4.91
C HIS A 245 32.88 -79.80 4.15
N PRO A 246 34.05 -79.70 4.83
CA PRO A 246 34.44 -80.67 5.88
C PRO A 246 35.21 -80.17 7.12
N ARG A 247 35.24 -81.07 8.12
CA ARG A 247 36.09 -81.12 9.32
C ARG A 247 37.58 -81.12 8.97
N SER A 248 38.39 -80.49 9.83
CA SER A 248 39.81 -80.81 10.02
C SER A 248 40.13 -80.88 11.51
N GLN A 249 40.67 -82.05 11.89
CA GLN A 249 41.55 -82.42 13.01
C GLN A 249 41.47 -81.66 14.33
#